data_AF-A0A077XZ53-F1
#
_entry.id   AF-A0A077XZ53-F1
#
_cell.length_a   1.000
_cell.length_b   1.000
_cell.length_c   1.000
_cell.angle_alpha   90.00
_cell.angle_beta   90.00
_cell.angle_gamma   90.00
#
_symmetry.space_group_name_H-M   'P 1'
#
loop_
_entity.id
_entity.type
_entity.pdbx_description
1 polymer ?
#
loop_
_entity_poly.entity_id
_entity_poly.type
_entity_poly.pdbx_seq_one_letter_code
_entity_poly.pdbx_strand_id
1 'polypeptide(L)'
;MEIKDIEFFEYVNNLKNIELLDMFSTKWFECHKNVVLINVYLHNNNELIDVVGDDKMSHILTKFEVLLRELITTYFIRFLNFEEKIKKNNKKTLQIDELKNKNIDTENSHNHIYDYISLYHEMAVLNIFELILLSDHIYEQIDTYIINLFAYIYSNLVSFLKTSSDEYFVKPITELPISEILKEENDKTHNIDRLKIYINVINTLRNIIDRIHLLNNTIVNKIVDYDILLILIPLIEKKPWKHDNYIFEQNEWIKNEDNAMATVEKQLWIILYTLILNSICQEKYEMTNYRRNNILKLRKYMNENLYEQLPPMKTLHTFIEHLYISKSVFPENKNSYLIIDVVPEIFDEIKNDILKNKKQVLSMLNNITISKEVLGSISEVYLSVYEFDHQIKKSKKKTKEINPIDTNHGEKEKPIDNQYTCNSCKEMAELQCSQCKQAYYCSKECQMKDWFSHREVCSSYT
;
A
#
# COMPACT_ATOMS: atom_id res chain seq x y z
N MET A 1 13.05 -17.08 6.57
CA MET A 1 12.48 -17.90 5.51
C MET A 1 13.41 -17.80 4.32
N GLU A 2 14.28 -18.79 4.12
CA GLU A 2 15.10 -18.89 2.91
C GLU A 2 14.30 -19.71 1.90
N ILE A 3 13.61 -19.04 0.99
CA ILE A 3 12.91 -19.67 -0.12
C ILE A 3 13.97 -19.99 -1.19
N LYS A 4 14.06 -21.25 -1.62
CA LYS A 4 15.01 -21.66 -2.65
C LYS A 4 14.49 -21.30 -4.05
N ASP A 5 15.41 -21.12 -5.00
CA ASP A 5 15.06 -20.80 -6.41
C ASP A 5 14.09 -21.82 -7.03
N ILE A 6 14.25 -23.11 -6.71
CA ILE A 6 13.36 -24.19 -7.19
C ILE A 6 11.92 -23.99 -6.68
N GLU A 7 11.77 -23.64 -5.40
CA GLU A 7 10.46 -23.39 -4.77
C GLU A 7 9.80 -22.15 -5.39
N PHE A 8 10.60 -21.11 -5.66
CA PHE A 8 10.13 -19.92 -6.37
C PHE A 8 9.55 -20.26 -7.76
N PHE A 9 10.26 -21.04 -8.58
CA PHE A 9 9.74 -21.45 -9.90
C PHE A 9 8.45 -22.29 -9.78
N GLU A 10 8.35 -23.14 -8.76
CA GLU A 10 7.13 -23.88 -8.48
C GLU A 10 5.95 -22.96 -8.12
N TYR A 11 6.17 -21.97 -7.25
CA TYR A 11 5.13 -20.98 -6.89
C TYR A 11 4.67 -20.18 -8.10
N VAL A 12 5.59 -19.74 -8.98
CA VAL A 12 5.24 -19.01 -10.21
C VAL A 12 4.46 -19.90 -11.18
N ASN A 13 4.85 -21.16 -11.35
CA ASN A 13 4.14 -22.10 -12.22
C ASN A 13 2.72 -22.41 -11.73
N ASN A 14 2.53 -22.42 -10.41
CA ASN A 14 1.23 -22.65 -9.77
C ASN A 14 0.26 -21.47 -9.88
N LEU A 15 0.70 -20.31 -10.37
CA LEU A 15 -0.19 -19.19 -10.69
C LEU A 15 -1.10 -19.57 -11.87
N LYS A 16 -2.40 -19.59 -11.59
CA LYS A 16 -3.48 -19.88 -12.56
C LYS A 16 -4.49 -18.74 -12.55
N ASN A 17 -5.12 -18.50 -13.69
CA ASN A 17 -6.23 -17.57 -13.77
C ASN A 17 -7.43 -18.15 -13.00
N ILE A 18 -7.95 -17.41 -12.05
CA ILE A 18 -9.08 -17.83 -11.21
C ILE A 18 -10.33 -17.09 -11.70
N GLU A 19 -11.40 -17.85 -11.95
CA GLU A 19 -12.68 -17.25 -12.34
C GLU A 19 -13.24 -16.38 -11.20
N LEU A 20 -13.97 -15.33 -11.57
CA LEU A 20 -14.54 -14.37 -10.62
C LEU A 20 -15.38 -15.03 -9.50
N LEU A 21 -16.07 -16.13 -9.82
CA LEU A 21 -16.91 -16.87 -8.88
C LEU A 21 -16.12 -17.85 -7.99
N ASP A 22 -14.86 -18.13 -8.33
CA ASP A 22 -13.94 -18.95 -7.55
C ASP A 22 -13.04 -18.07 -6.63
N MET A 23 -13.25 -16.75 -6.58
CA MET A 23 -12.58 -15.86 -5.62
C MET A 23 -12.89 -16.30 -4.18
N PHE A 24 -11.88 -16.30 -3.30
CA PHE A 24 -11.96 -16.85 -1.94
C PHE A 24 -12.28 -18.35 -1.84
N SER A 25 -12.20 -19.10 -2.94
CA SER A 25 -12.17 -20.56 -2.89
C SER A 25 -10.84 -21.07 -2.31
N THR A 26 -10.77 -22.37 -2.00
CA THR A 26 -9.51 -23.02 -1.58
C THR A 26 -8.40 -22.82 -2.60
N LYS A 27 -8.72 -22.84 -3.90
CA LYS A 27 -7.76 -22.57 -4.99
C LYS A 27 -7.24 -21.14 -4.95
N TRP A 28 -8.10 -20.17 -4.62
CA TRP A 28 -7.68 -18.78 -4.50
C TRP A 28 -6.77 -18.56 -3.30
N PHE A 29 -7.06 -19.18 -2.16
CA PHE A 29 -6.16 -19.10 -1.02
C PHE A 29 -4.79 -19.75 -1.27
N GLU A 30 -4.72 -20.80 -2.08
CA GLU A 30 -3.45 -21.38 -2.53
C GLU A 30 -2.69 -20.42 -3.46
N CYS A 31 -3.37 -19.81 -4.44
CA CYS A 31 -2.81 -18.77 -5.28
C CYS A 31 -2.30 -17.56 -4.46
N HIS A 32 -3.09 -17.12 -3.48
CA HIS A 32 -2.73 -16.06 -2.56
C HIS A 32 -1.43 -16.39 -1.82
N LYS A 33 -1.28 -17.60 -1.26
CA LYS A 33 -0.02 -18.01 -0.61
C LYS A 33 1.15 -17.96 -1.58
N ASN A 34 0.99 -18.47 -2.79
CA ASN A 34 2.05 -18.43 -3.81
C ASN A 34 2.47 -16.98 -4.11
N VAL A 35 1.52 -16.06 -4.28
CA VAL A 35 1.80 -14.62 -4.48
C VAL A 35 2.57 -14.02 -3.31
N VAL A 36 2.16 -14.32 -2.07
CA VAL A 36 2.86 -13.81 -0.87
C VAL A 36 4.29 -14.33 -0.79
N LEU A 37 4.50 -15.62 -1.08
CA LEU A 37 5.83 -16.24 -1.08
C LEU A 37 6.72 -15.71 -2.20
N ILE A 38 6.17 -15.51 -3.40
CA ILE A 38 6.86 -14.83 -4.51
C ILE A 38 7.30 -13.43 -4.07
N ASN A 39 6.40 -12.65 -3.45
CA ASN A 39 6.73 -11.30 -3.00
C ASN A 39 7.89 -11.30 -1.99
N VAL A 40 7.86 -12.20 -1.00
CA VAL A 40 8.93 -12.35 0.00
C VAL A 40 10.25 -12.74 -0.66
N TYR A 41 10.21 -13.68 -1.60
CA TYR A 41 11.40 -14.10 -2.32
C TYR A 41 12.03 -12.95 -3.11
N LEU A 42 11.22 -12.17 -3.83
CA LEU A 42 11.72 -11.05 -4.62
C LEU A 42 12.37 -9.99 -3.73
N HIS A 43 11.72 -9.56 -2.66
CA HIS A 43 12.29 -8.59 -1.71
C HIS A 43 13.63 -9.04 -1.10
N ASN A 44 13.80 -10.34 -0.89
CA ASN A 44 15.04 -10.90 -0.35
C ASN A 44 16.17 -10.96 -1.39
N ASN A 45 15.83 -11.06 -2.68
CA ASN A 45 16.77 -11.19 -3.79
C ASN A 45 16.82 -9.93 -4.66
N ASN A 46 16.42 -8.77 -4.12
CA ASN A 46 16.36 -7.50 -4.84
C ASN A 46 17.65 -7.15 -5.60
N GLU A 47 18.82 -7.54 -5.09
CA GLU A 47 20.12 -7.25 -5.71
C GLU A 47 20.39 -8.06 -7.00
N LEU A 48 19.65 -9.15 -7.24
CA LEU A 48 19.85 -10.04 -8.40
C LEU A 48 18.93 -9.70 -9.58
N ILE A 49 17.88 -8.91 -9.36
CA ILE A 49 16.81 -8.62 -10.34
C ILE A 49 17.29 -7.68 -11.47
N ASP A 50 18.35 -6.90 -11.25
CA ASP A 50 18.94 -6.01 -12.25
C ASP A 50 19.90 -6.72 -13.22
N VAL A 51 20.12 -8.03 -13.08
CA VAL A 51 20.98 -8.78 -14.00
C VAL A 51 20.20 -9.14 -15.26
N VAL A 52 20.67 -8.62 -16.39
CA VAL A 52 20.12 -8.90 -17.72
C VAL A 52 20.12 -10.41 -17.99
N GLY A 53 18.94 -10.98 -18.21
CA GLY A 53 18.77 -12.39 -18.55
C GLY A 53 18.56 -13.34 -17.36
N ASP A 54 18.13 -12.85 -16.20
CA ASP A 54 17.72 -13.74 -15.11
C ASP A 54 16.47 -14.57 -15.52
N ASP A 55 16.63 -15.89 -15.52
CA ASP A 55 15.56 -16.86 -15.78
C ASP A 55 14.33 -16.60 -14.88
N LYS A 56 14.54 -16.07 -13.67
CA LYS A 56 13.50 -15.75 -12.67
C LYS A 56 12.54 -14.67 -13.18
N MET A 57 13.09 -13.59 -13.75
CA MET A 57 12.29 -12.50 -14.29
C MET A 57 11.51 -12.96 -15.51
N SER A 58 12.16 -13.72 -16.41
CA SER A 58 11.48 -14.27 -17.58
C SER A 58 10.30 -15.16 -17.20
N HIS A 59 10.45 -15.99 -16.16
CA HIS A 59 9.39 -16.87 -15.67
C HIS A 59 8.21 -16.10 -15.08
N ILE A 60 8.45 -15.05 -14.29
CA ILE A 60 7.37 -14.19 -13.80
C ILE A 60 6.63 -13.51 -14.96
N LEU A 61 7.36 -13.06 -15.99
CA LEU A 61 6.75 -12.37 -17.14
C LEU A 61 5.78 -13.26 -17.91
N THR A 62 6.02 -14.58 -17.96
CA THR A 62 5.05 -15.53 -18.54
C THR A 62 3.69 -15.52 -17.82
N LYS A 63 3.65 -15.07 -16.56
CA LYS A 63 2.46 -14.98 -15.70
C LYS A 63 2.01 -13.54 -15.46
N PHE A 64 2.56 -12.55 -16.16
CA PHE A 64 2.23 -11.14 -15.98
C PHE A 64 0.73 -10.87 -16.15
N GLU A 65 0.11 -11.45 -17.19
CA GLU A 65 -1.33 -11.31 -17.43
C GLU A 65 -2.16 -11.86 -16.27
N VAL A 66 -1.76 -13.01 -15.69
CA VAL A 66 -2.47 -13.64 -14.57
C VAL A 66 -2.41 -12.73 -13.34
N LEU A 67 -1.23 -12.23 -12.99
CA LEU A 67 -1.06 -11.28 -11.88
C LEU A 67 -1.86 -9.99 -12.10
N LEU A 68 -1.90 -9.50 -13.35
CA LEU A 68 -2.66 -8.30 -13.69
C LEU A 68 -4.17 -8.53 -13.56
N ARG A 69 -4.68 -9.69 -13.99
CA ARG A 69 -6.10 -10.06 -13.81
C ARG A 69 -6.47 -10.19 -12.34
N GLU A 70 -5.63 -10.81 -11.51
CA GLU A 70 -5.83 -10.89 -10.06
C GLU A 70 -5.85 -9.49 -9.41
N LEU A 71 -4.92 -8.61 -9.80
CA LEU A 71 -4.86 -7.24 -9.31
C LEU A 71 -6.14 -6.44 -9.64
N ILE A 72 -6.59 -6.50 -10.89
CA ILE A 72 -7.78 -5.78 -11.34
C ILE A 72 -9.05 -6.39 -10.71
N THR A 73 -9.11 -7.70 -10.54
CA THR A 73 -10.26 -8.36 -9.92
C THR A 73 -10.38 -7.99 -8.44
N THR A 74 -9.28 -8.07 -7.68
CA THR A 74 -9.24 -7.67 -6.27
C THR A 74 -9.56 -6.19 -6.06
N TYR A 75 -9.10 -5.31 -6.96
CA TYR A 75 -9.50 -3.91 -7.00
C TYR A 75 -11.02 -3.72 -7.04
N PHE A 76 -11.67 -4.38 -7.99
CA PHE A 76 -13.11 -4.20 -8.20
C PHE A 76 -13.93 -4.85 -7.08
N ILE A 77 -13.46 -5.94 -6.47
CA ILE A 77 -14.05 -6.50 -5.23
C ILE A 77 -14.00 -5.46 -4.12
N ARG A 78 -12.83 -4.84 -3.88
CA ARG A 78 -12.70 -3.75 -2.91
C ARG A 78 -13.61 -2.57 -3.24
N PHE A 79 -13.68 -2.17 -4.51
CA PHE A 79 -14.53 -1.08 -4.97
C PHE A 79 -16.02 -1.36 -4.69
N LEU A 80 -16.49 -2.58 -4.96
CA LEU A 80 -17.86 -3.00 -4.65
C LEU A 80 -18.15 -2.99 -3.14
N ASN A 81 -17.23 -3.51 -2.32
CA ASN A 81 -17.37 -3.49 -0.85
C ASN A 81 -17.46 -2.06 -0.31
N PHE A 82 -16.68 -1.14 -0.88
CA PHE A 82 -16.73 0.27 -0.51
C PHE A 82 -18.06 0.92 -0.89
N GLU A 83 -18.57 0.69 -2.11
CA GLU A 83 -19.90 1.18 -2.51
C GLU A 83 -21.03 0.65 -1.61
N GLU A 84 -20.94 -0.62 -1.21
CA GLU A 84 -21.90 -1.22 -0.29
C GLU A 84 -21.83 -0.60 1.10
N LYS A 85 -20.63 -0.43 1.66
CA LYS A 85 -20.43 0.20 2.98
C LYS A 85 -21.02 1.62 2.99
N ILE A 86 -20.82 2.41 1.93
CA ILE A 86 -21.44 3.74 1.79
C ILE A 86 -22.97 3.65 1.75
N LYS A 87 -23.54 2.72 0.97
CA LYS A 87 -25.00 2.54 0.89
C LYS A 87 -25.61 2.10 2.22
N LYS A 88 -24.94 1.20 2.95
CA LYS A 88 -25.35 0.74 4.29
C LYS A 88 -25.27 1.86 5.31
N ASN A 89 -24.20 2.68 5.27
CA ASN A 89 -24.06 3.83 6.16
C ASN A 89 -25.13 4.90 5.90
N ASN A 90 -25.40 5.24 4.64
CA ASN A 90 -26.46 6.19 4.29
C ASN A 90 -27.87 5.69 4.68
N LYS A 91 -28.11 4.36 4.62
CA LYS A 91 -29.37 3.77 5.12
C LYS A 91 -29.45 3.76 6.64
N LYS A 92 -28.35 3.53 7.36
CA LYS A 92 -28.29 3.64 8.82
C LYS A 92 -28.56 5.07 9.30
N THR A 93 -28.15 6.09 8.55
CA THR A 93 -28.48 7.50 8.88
C THR A 93 -29.98 7.82 8.73
N LEU A 94 -30.73 7.00 7.99
CA LEU A 94 -32.19 7.11 7.82
C LEU A 94 -32.99 6.22 8.79
N GLN A 95 -32.34 5.26 9.47
CA GLN A 95 -32.93 4.36 10.46
C GLN A 95 -32.15 4.45 11.77
N ILE A 96 -32.05 5.66 12.32
CA ILE A 96 -31.76 5.82 13.76
C ILE A 96 -33.13 5.91 14.44
N ASP A 97 -33.75 4.75 14.62
CA ASP A 97 -34.53 4.43 15.81
C ASP A 97 -34.95 2.96 15.70
N GLU A 98 -34.70 2.23 16.79
CA GLU A 98 -35.11 0.84 17.04
C GLU A 98 -34.32 -0.27 16.33
N LEU A 99 -33.23 -0.72 16.97
CA LEU A 99 -33.08 -2.09 17.50
C LEU A 99 -31.59 -2.37 17.83
N LYS A 100 -31.24 -2.19 19.10
CA LYS A 100 -30.16 -2.97 19.72
C LYS A 100 -30.62 -4.43 19.72
N ASN A 101 -29.85 -5.38 19.18
CA ASN A 101 -29.68 -6.74 19.74
C ASN A 101 -28.65 -7.62 18.98
N LYS A 102 -27.51 -7.83 19.64
CA LYS A 102 -26.86 -9.13 19.97
C LYS A 102 -26.45 -10.17 18.90
N ASN A 103 -26.60 -9.96 17.59
CA ASN A 103 -26.01 -10.88 16.57
C ASN A 103 -24.93 -10.25 15.68
N ILE A 104 -24.44 -9.06 16.02
CA ILE A 104 -23.58 -8.24 15.13
C ILE A 104 -22.11 -8.69 15.14
N ASP A 105 -21.65 -9.42 16.14
CA ASP A 105 -20.20 -9.63 16.36
C ASP A 105 -19.59 -10.77 15.54
N THR A 106 -20.37 -11.79 15.14
CA THR A 106 -19.87 -12.94 14.38
C THR A 106 -19.90 -12.73 12.86
N GLU A 107 -20.89 -12.01 12.32
CA GLU A 107 -20.95 -11.68 10.89
C GLU A 107 -19.93 -10.61 10.49
N ASN A 108 -19.70 -9.62 11.36
CA ASN A 108 -18.69 -8.59 11.08
C ASN A 108 -17.28 -9.16 11.10
N SER A 109 -16.92 -10.01 12.07
CA SER A 109 -15.56 -10.54 12.21
C SER A 109 -15.12 -11.38 11.01
N HIS A 110 -15.99 -12.22 10.45
CA HIS A 110 -15.67 -12.96 9.22
C HIS A 110 -15.52 -12.04 8.00
N ASN A 111 -16.31 -10.97 7.92
CA ASN A 111 -16.19 -9.99 6.85
C ASN A 111 -14.87 -9.20 6.90
N HIS A 112 -14.39 -8.90 8.10
CA HIS A 112 -13.12 -8.20 8.30
C HIS A 112 -11.91 -9.04 7.89
N ILE A 113 -11.95 -10.37 8.12
CA ILE A 113 -10.83 -11.27 7.79
C ILE A 113 -10.63 -11.36 6.28
N TYR A 114 -11.70 -11.59 5.50
CA TYR A 114 -11.54 -11.68 4.04
C TYR A 114 -11.13 -10.32 3.44
N ASP A 115 -11.67 -9.20 3.96
CA ASP A 115 -11.31 -7.85 3.51
C ASP A 115 -9.80 -7.62 3.73
N TYR A 116 -9.26 -8.01 4.90
CA TYR A 116 -7.82 -7.92 5.19
C TYR A 116 -6.97 -8.78 4.25
N ILE A 117 -7.34 -10.05 4.05
CA ILE A 117 -6.59 -10.95 3.15
C ILE A 117 -6.62 -10.43 1.71
N SER A 118 -7.75 -9.87 1.26
CA SER A 118 -7.86 -9.26 -0.06
C SER A 118 -6.97 -8.03 -0.22
N LEU A 119 -6.92 -7.13 0.78
CA LEU A 119 -6.03 -5.97 0.74
C LEU A 119 -4.56 -6.38 0.78
N TYR A 120 -4.22 -7.38 1.59
CA TYR A 120 -2.86 -7.91 1.65
C TYR A 120 -2.45 -8.55 0.31
N HIS A 121 -3.36 -9.29 -0.33
CA HIS A 121 -3.13 -9.85 -1.66
C HIS A 121 -2.84 -8.75 -2.68
N GLU A 122 -3.69 -7.74 -2.76
CA GLU A 122 -3.54 -6.62 -3.69
C GLU A 122 -2.20 -5.90 -3.47
N MET A 123 -1.82 -5.67 -2.20
CA MET A 123 -0.54 -5.08 -1.85
C MET A 123 0.65 -5.95 -2.28
N ALA A 124 0.57 -7.27 -2.08
CA ALA A 124 1.62 -8.20 -2.48
C ALA A 124 1.81 -8.22 -4.01
N VAL A 125 0.71 -8.22 -4.78
CA VAL A 125 0.79 -8.14 -6.25
C VAL A 125 1.37 -6.80 -6.70
N LEU A 126 1.00 -5.69 -6.07
CA LEU A 126 1.59 -4.37 -6.39
C LEU A 126 3.09 -4.31 -6.08
N ASN A 127 3.54 -4.87 -4.96
CA ASN A 127 4.97 -4.94 -4.64
C ASN A 127 5.73 -5.74 -5.70
N ILE A 128 5.16 -6.86 -6.17
CA ILE A 128 5.73 -7.63 -7.28
C ILE A 128 5.84 -6.75 -8.54
N PHE A 129 4.79 -6.01 -8.91
CA PHE A 129 4.84 -5.10 -10.05
C PHE A 129 5.83 -3.95 -9.86
N GLU A 130 5.93 -3.37 -8.66
CA GLU A 130 6.89 -2.33 -8.32
C GLU A 130 8.31 -2.81 -8.62
N LEU A 131 8.66 -4.03 -8.22
CA LEU A 131 9.96 -4.64 -8.47
C LEU A 131 10.19 -4.99 -9.95
N ILE A 132 9.19 -5.55 -10.62
CA ILE A 132 9.29 -5.88 -12.06
C ILE A 132 9.55 -4.62 -12.89
N LEU A 133 8.84 -3.53 -12.61
CA LEU A 133 8.90 -2.30 -13.41
C LEU A 133 10.20 -1.50 -13.24
N LEU A 134 11.10 -1.92 -12.35
CA LEU A 134 12.44 -1.33 -12.21
C LEU A 134 13.37 -1.72 -13.36
N SER A 135 13.18 -2.90 -13.95
CA SER A 135 14.05 -3.42 -15.00
C SER A 135 13.67 -2.92 -16.39
N ASP A 136 14.64 -2.34 -17.09
CA ASP A 136 14.43 -1.72 -18.41
C ASP A 136 14.06 -2.74 -19.50
N HIS A 137 14.57 -3.98 -19.40
CA HIS A 137 14.41 -5.02 -20.43
C HIS A 137 12.99 -5.58 -20.56
N ILE A 138 12.13 -5.25 -19.61
CA ILE A 138 10.81 -5.86 -19.48
C ILE A 138 9.77 -5.12 -20.32
N TYR A 139 9.97 -3.83 -20.54
CA TYR A 139 8.99 -2.94 -21.17
C TYR A 139 8.57 -3.39 -22.58
N GLU A 140 9.46 -4.04 -23.33
CA GLU A 140 9.12 -4.62 -24.65
C GLU A 140 8.11 -5.78 -24.55
N GLN A 141 8.18 -6.58 -23.48
CA GLN A 141 7.33 -7.76 -23.30
C GLN A 141 5.97 -7.42 -22.67
N ILE A 142 5.90 -6.32 -21.92
CA ILE A 142 4.69 -5.91 -21.20
C ILE A 142 3.90 -4.79 -21.88
N ASP A 143 4.31 -4.33 -23.06
CA ASP A 143 3.71 -3.19 -23.79
C ASP A 143 2.17 -3.31 -23.87
N THR A 144 1.64 -4.50 -24.21
CA THR A 144 0.19 -4.76 -24.30
C THR A 144 -0.54 -4.65 -22.97
N TYR A 145 0.15 -4.87 -21.84
CA TYR A 145 -0.44 -4.93 -20.51
C TYR A 145 -0.31 -3.60 -19.74
N ILE A 146 0.66 -2.75 -20.08
CA ILE A 146 0.90 -1.47 -19.40
C ILE A 146 -0.35 -0.60 -19.35
N ILE A 147 -1.13 -0.55 -20.44
CA ILE A 147 -2.33 0.28 -20.50
C ILE A 147 -3.40 -0.17 -19.50
N ASN A 148 -3.52 -1.48 -19.28
CA ASN A 148 -4.45 -2.06 -18.32
C ASN A 148 -4.01 -1.77 -16.87
N LEU A 149 -2.71 -1.92 -16.60
CA LEU A 149 -2.14 -1.56 -15.30
C LEU A 149 -2.32 -0.05 -15.03
N PHE A 150 -2.12 0.78 -16.05
CA PHE A 150 -2.32 2.23 -15.94
C PHE A 150 -3.78 2.61 -15.70
N ALA A 151 -4.74 1.93 -16.33
CA ALA A 151 -6.17 2.14 -16.05
C ALA A 151 -6.53 1.81 -14.59
N TYR A 152 -5.93 0.74 -14.04
CA TYR A 152 -6.03 0.41 -12.62
C TYR A 152 -5.40 1.50 -11.72
N ILE A 153 -4.19 1.96 -12.05
CA ILE A 153 -3.50 3.05 -11.31
C ILE A 153 -4.36 4.31 -11.31
N TYR A 154 -4.84 4.73 -12.48
CA TYR A 154 -5.69 5.89 -12.64
C TYR A 154 -6.95 5.81 -11.77
N SER A 155 -7.66 4.68 -11.82
CA SER A 155 -8.89 4.47 -11.05
C SER A 155 -8.65 4.51 -9.53
N ASN A 156 -7.49 4.02 -9.08
CA ASN A 156 -7.05 4.14 -7.70
C ASN A 156 -6.71 5.58 -7.30
N LEU A 157 -5.99 6.32 -8.13
CA LEU A 157 -5.65 7.71 -7.85
C LEU A 157 -6.90 8.61 -7.79
N VAL A 158 -7.89 8.37 -8.65
CA VAL A 158 -9.20 9.04 -8.58
C VAL A 158 -9.91 8.70 -7.27
N SER A 159 -9.84 7.44 -6.82
CA SER A 159 -10.42 7.01 -5.54
C SER A 159 -9.70 7.64 -4.36
N PHE A 160 -8.38 7.73 -4.43
CA PHE A 160 -7.54 8.36 -3.41
C PHE A 160 -7.82 9.86 -3.29
N LEU A 161 -8.03 10.54 -4.42
CA LEU A 161 -8.37 11.97 -4.42
C LEU A 161 -9.68 12.26 -3.69
N LYS A 162 -10.62 11.31 -3.62
CA LYS A 162 -11.90 11.50 -2.90
C LYS A 162 -11.75 11.44 -1.38
N THR A 163 -10.64 10.92 -0.88
CA THR A 163 -10.43 10.63 0.55
C THR A 163 -9.74 11.78 1.28
N SER A 164 -9.77 11.77 2.62
CA SER A 164 -9.15 12.79 3.48
C SER A 164 -8.14 12.17 4.46
N SER A 165 -7.26 12.99 5.02
CA SER A 165 -6.28 12.58 6.06
C SER A 165 -6.96 11.93 7.27
N ASP A 166 -8.13 12.45 7.66
CA ASP A 166 -8.85 12.05 8.86
C ASP A 166 -9.40 10.61 8.75
N GLU A 167 -9.63 10.14 7.53
CA GLU A 167 -10.10 8.77 7.26
C GLU A 167 -9.01 7.72 7.55
N TYR A 168 -7.74 8.07 7.43
CA TYR A 168 -6.59 7.15 7.53
C TYR A 168 -5.71 7.37 8.75
N PHE A 169 -5.85 8.51 9.42
CA PHE A 169 -4.99 8.85 10.53
C PHE A 169 -5.23 7.94 11.73
N VAL A 170 -4.15 7.31 12.18
CA VAL A 170 -4.09 6.55 13.43
C VAL A 170 -2.89 7.06 14.21
N LYS A 171 -3.12 7.50 15.45
CA LYS A 171 -2.03 7.94 16.32
C LYS A 171 -1.08 6.76 16.57
N PRO A 172 0.24 6.99 16.63
CA PRO A 172 1.19 5.95 16.96
C PRO A 172 0.83 5.27 18.29
N ILE A 173 0.96 3.95 18.34
CA ILE A 173 0.60 3.10 19.49
C ILE A 173 1.34 3.52 20.78
N THR A 174 2.48 4.19 20.63
CA THR A 174 3.29 4.76 21.71
C THR A 174 2.62 5.91 22.46
N GLU A 175 1.65 6.60 21.85
CA GLU A 175 0.99 7.79 22.41
C GLU A 175 -0.49 7.57 22.76
N LEU A 176 -1.04 6.36 22.54
CA LEU A 176 -2.44 6.02 22.83
C LEU A 176 -2.62 5.41 24.24
N PRO A 177 -3.63 5.84 25.03
CA PRO A 177 -4.03 5.12 26.23
C PRO A 177 -4.64 3.75 25.85
N ILE A 178 -4.33 2.71 26.65
CA ILE A 178 -4.67 1.29 26.38
C ILE A 178 -6.18 1.07 26.14
N SER A 179 -7.03 1.93 26.71
CA SER A 179 -8.49 1.89 26.54
C SER A 179 -8.99 2.38 25.18
N GLU A 180 -8.23 3.21 24.47
CA GLU A 180 -8.56 3.68 23.11
C GLU A 180 -8.05 2.70 22.04
N ILE A 181 -6.92 2.03 22.31
CA ILE A 181 -6.34 0.99 21.45
C ILE A 181 -7.37 -0.10 21.11
N LEU A 182 -8.08 -0.63 22.11
CA LEU A 182 -9.07 -1.72 21.92
C LEU A 182 -10.34 -1.31 21.14
N LYS A 183 -10.64 -0.01 21.01
CA LYS A 183 -11.81 0.47 20.25
C LYS A 183 -11.44 0.94 18.85
N GLU A 184 -10.20 1.35 18.61
CA GLU A 184 -9.72 1.87 17.33
C GLU A 184 -9.14 0.77 16.40
N GLU A 185 -8.71 -0.37 16.94
CA GLU A 185 -7.99 -1.42 16.20
C GLU A 185 -8.78 -2.08 15.04
N ASN A 186 -10.11 -2.19 15.12
CA ASN A 186 -10.87 -2.98 14.14
C ASN A 186 -11.34 -2.19 12.91
N ASP A 187 -11.67 -0.91 13.04
CA ASP A 187 -12.18 -0.10 11.92
C ASP A 187 -11.07 0.69 11.19
N LYS A 188 -10.00 1.09 11.90
CA LYS A 188 -8.96 1.96 11.32
C LYS A 188 -7.81 1.20 10.65
N THR A 189 -7.55 -0.06 11.02
CA THR A 189 -6.50 -0.90 10.39
C THR A 189 -6.75 -1.09 8.88
N HIS A 190 -7.99 -1.36 8.50
CA HIS A 190 -8.40 -1.48 7.10
C HIS A 190 -8.12 -0.20 6.29
N ASN A 191 -8.30 0.97 6.91
CA ASN A 191 -8.01 2.24 6.25
C ASN A 191 -6.49 2.42 6.08
N ILE A 192 -5.69 2.08 7.08
CA ILE A 192 -4.22 2.10 6.92
C ILE A 192 -3.78 1.19 5.77
N ASP A 193 -4.29 -0.03 5.69
CA ASP A 193 -3.91 -0.96 4.60
C ASP A 193 -4.33 -0.43 3.22
N ARG A 194 -5.47 0.27 3.12
CA ARG A 194 -5.87 1.00 1.90
C ARG A 194 -4.89 2.13 1.58
N LEU A 195 -4.42 2.88 2.59
CA LEU A 195 -3.42 3.92 2.39
C LEU A 195 -2.10 3.32 1.87
N LYS A 196 -1.65 2.18 2.41
CA LYS A 196 -0.46 1.46 1.90
C LYS A 196 -0.60 1.12 0.42
N ILE A 197 -1.77 0.63 0.00
CA ILE A 197 -2.05 0.34 -1.41
C ILE A 197 -1.96 1.61 -2.26
N TYR A 198 -2.58 2.71 -1.86
CA TYR A 198 -2.51 3.96 -2.64
C TYR A 198 -1.09 4.50 -2.77
N ILE A 199 -0.28 4.36 -1.73
CA ILE A 199 1.13 4.74 -1.76
C ILE A 199 1.89 3.86 -2.74
N ASN A 200 1.66 2.54 -2.71
CA ASN A 200 2.32 1.64 -3.64
C ASN A 200 1.87 1.85 -5.11
N VAL A 201 0.62 2.25 -5.32
CA VAL A 201 0.12 2.69 -6.62
C VAL A 201 0.91 3.91 -7.14
N ILE A 202 1.27 4.85 -6.26
CA ILE A 202 2.12 6.00 -6.62
C ILE A 202 3.55 5.52 -6.95
N ASN A 203 4.12 4.58 -6.20
CA ASN A 203 5.42 3.99 -6.52
C ASN A 203 5.42 3.31 -7.90
N THR A 204 4.39 2.51 -8.17
CA THR A 204 4.21 1.82 -9.44
C THR A 204 4.09 2.83 -10.59
N LEU A 205 3.30 3.89 -10.41
CA LEU A 205 3.20 4.98 -11.38
C LEU A 205 4.56 5.66 -11.60
N ARG A 206 5.31 5.93 -10.53
CA ARG A 206 6.65 6.52 -10.62
C ARG A 206 7.57 5.66 -11.50
N ASN A 207 7.60 4.35 -11.30
CA ASN A 207 8.46 3.46 -12.09
C ASN A 207 8.07 3.48 -13.58
N ILE A 208 6.78 3.44 -13.91
CA ILE A 208 6.30 3.55 -15.30
C ILE A 208 6.70 4.90 -15.93
N ILE A 209 6.51 6.01 -15.21
CA ILE A 209 6.79 7.35 -15.74
C ILE A 209 8.29 7.63 -15.86
N ASP A 210 9.12 7.12 -14.96
CA ASP A 210 10.58 7.27 -15.04
C ASP A 210 11.16 6.58 -16.28
N ARG A 211 10.50 5.53 -16.78
CA ARG A 211 10.83 4.78 -18.00
C ARG A 211 9.89 5.06 -19.17
N ILE A 212 9.24 6.22 -19.19
CA ILE A 212 8.30 6.61 -20.25
C ILE A 212 8.92 6.59 -21.66
N HIS A 213 10.24 6.72 -21.76
CA HIS A 213 10.97 6.66 -23.03
C HIS A 213 11.08 5.25 -23.63
N LEU A 214 10.88 4.21 -22.82
CA LEU A 214 10.85 2.81 -23.26
C LEU A 214 9.45 2.36 -23.73
N LEU A 215 8.42 3.16 -23.44
CA LEU A 215 7.04 2.85 -23.81
C LEU A 215 6.74 3.19 -25.26
N ASN A 216 5.85 2.39 -25.87
CA ASN A 216 5.34 2.68 -27.19
C ASN A 216 4.64 4.04 -27.24
N ASN A 217 4.85 4.77 -28.34
CA ASN A 217 4.32 6.11 -28.58
C ASN A 217 2.81 6.20 -28.34
N THR A 218 2.06 5.15 -28.71
CA THR A 218 0.61 5.07 -28.57
C THR A 218 0.17 4.99 -27.10
N ILE A 219 0.89 4.21 -26.29
CA ILE A 219 0.64 4.11 -24.84
C ILE A 219 0.92 5.44 -24.18
N VAL A 220 2.03 6.10 -24.54
CA VAL A 220 2.37 7.41 -24.00
C VAL A 220 1.31 8.46 -24.36
N ASN A 221 0.78 8.47 -25.59
CA ASN A 221 -0.33 9.36 -25.96
C ASN A 221 -1.52 9.14 -25.03
N LYS A 222 -1.88 7.88 -24.81
CA LYS A 222 -3.00 7.53 -23.95
C LYS A 222 -2.77 7.94 -22.50
N ILE A 223 -1.58 7.69 -21.94
CA ILE A 223 -1.18 8.13 -20.59
C ILE A 223 -1.35 9.64 -20.43
N VAL A 224 -0.92 10.42 -21.43
CA VAL A 224 -1.05 11.88 -21.47
C VAL A 224 -2.51 12.30 -21.57
N ASP A 225 -3.34 11.56 -22.32
CA ASP A 225 -4.78 11.81 -22.47
C ASP A 225 -5.60 11.55 -21.20
N TYR A 226 -5.17 10.63 -20.33
CA TYR A 226 -5.77 10.43 -19.00
C TYR A 226 -5.64 11.67 -18.10
N ASP A 227 -4.80 12.64 -18.46
CA ASP A 227 -4.67 13.91 -17.74
C ASP A 227 -4.30 13.72 -16.26
N ILE A 228 -3.38 12.79 -15.98
CA ILE A 228 -2.97 12.47 -14.60
C ILE A 228 -2.50 13.71 -13.80
N LEU A 229 -1.96 14.74 -14.47
CA LEU A 229 -1.62 16.02 -13.83
C LEU A 229 -2.81 16.67 -13.09
N LEU A 230 -4.04 16.47 -13.58
CA LEU A 230 -5.26 16.97 -12.94
C LEU A 230 -5.61 16.22 -11.65
N ILE A 231 -5.01 15.05 -11.41
CA ILE A 231 -5.20 14.26 -10.19
C ILE A 231 -4.02 14.46 -9.23
N LEU A 232 -2.78 14.41 -9.73
CA LEU A 232 -1.58 14.52 -8.89
C LEU A 232 -1.46 15.89 -8.23
N ILE A 233 -1.79 16.97 -8.94
CA ILE A 233 -1.70 18.32 -8.38
C ILE A 233 -2.66 18.48 -7.18
N PRO A 234 -3.97 18.18 -7.30
CA PRO A 234 -4.88 18.17 -6.14
C PRO A 234 -4.48 17.22 -5.01
N LEU A 235 -3.83 16.08 -5.30
CA LEU A 235 -3.31 15.18 -4.26
C LEU A 235 -2.19 15.85 -3.45
N ILE A 236 -1.30 16.60 -4.08
CA ILE A 236 -0.28 17.41 -3.38
C ILE A 236 -0.92 18.53 -2.55
N GLU A 237 -2.06 19.08 -2.98
CA GLU A 237 -2.79 20.08 -2.19
C GLU A 237 -3.44 19.46 -0.94
N LYS A 238 -4.03 18.26 -1.07
CA LYS A 238 -4.74 17.58 0.03
C LYS A 238 -3.82 16.89 1.03
N LYS A 239 -2.69 16.32 0.58
CA LYS A 239 -1.73 15.56 1.39
C LYS A 239 -2.37 14.53 2.35
N PRO A 240 -3.14 13.55 1.85
CA PRO A 240 -3.82 12.55 2.71
C PRO A 240 -2.86 11.71 3.57
N TRP A 241 -1.57 11.65 3.24
CA TRP A 241 -0.50 10.98 4.02
C TRP A 241 0.13 11.88 5.11
N LYS A 242 -0.38 13.09 5.33
CA LYS A 242 0.05 14.00 6.40
C LYS A 242 -1.15 14.40 7.25
N HIS A 243 -1.02 14.28 8.57
CA HIS A 243 -2.03 14.73 9.53
C HIS A 243 -1.34 15.44 10.69
N ASP A 244 -1.61 16.73 10.86
CA ASP A 244 -0.92 17.60 11.83
C ASP A 244 0.62 17.46 11.73
N ASN A 245 1.23 16.96 12.81
CA ASN A 245 2.67 16.71 12.94
C ASN A 245 3.06 15.26 12.59
N TYR A 246 2.15 14.45 12.02
CA TYR A 246 2.43 13.07 11.64
C TYR A 246 2.50 12.94 10.12
N ILE A 247 3.42 12.09 9.68
CA ILE A 247 3.58 11.68 8.29
C ILE A 247 3.54 10.16 8.23
N PHE A 248 2.91 9.63 7.20
CA PHE A 248 2.92 8.21 6.93
C PHE A 248 4.21 7.80 6.19
N GLU A 249 5.09 7.07 6.86
CA GLU A 249 6.33 6.52 6.32
C GLU A 249 6.57 5.07 6.77
N GLN A 250 7.21 4.27 5.92
CA GLN A 250 7.53 2.86 6.21
C GLN A 250 6.31 2.03 6.66
N ASN A 251 5.14 2.30 6.07
CA ASN A 251 3.87 1.65 6.38
C ASN A 251 3.28 1.98 7.77
N GLU A 252 3.79 3.02 8.46
CA GLU A 252 3.34 3.47 9.77
C GLU A 252 3.23 5.01 9.84
N TRP A 253 2.42 5.52 10.78
CA TRP A 253 2.38 6.96 11.07
C TRP A 253 3.51 7.33 12.03
N ILE A 254 4.36 8.27 11.63
CA ILE A 254 5.54 8.72 12.39
C ILE A 254 5.40 10.21 12.67
N LYS A 255 5.76 10.63 13.88
CA LYS A 255 5.79 12.04 14.27
C LYS A 255 6.97 12.72 13.58
N ASN A 256 6.69 13.76 12.82
CA ASN A 256 7.67 14.52 12.06
C ASN A 256 8.21 15.68 12.92
N GLU A 257 9.38 15.47 13.51
CA GLU A 257 10.07 16.47 14.32
C GLU A 257 10.93 17.41 13.46
N ASP A 258 11.39 16.95 12.30
CA ASP A 258 12.40 17.64 11.47
C ASP A 258 11.83 18.35 10.22
N ASN A 259 10.50 18.54 10.11
CA ASN A 259 9.84 19.03 8.88
C ASN A 259 10.25 18.25 7.61
N ALA A 260 10.61 16.97 7.76
CA ALA A 260 10.99 16.10 6.65
C ALA A 260 9.79 15.90 5.71
N MET A 261 10.05 15.84 4.40
CA MET A 261 9.01 15.53 3.42
C MET A 261 8.81 14.03 3.31
N ALA A 262 7.55 13.61 3.32
CA ALA A 262 7.16 12.22 3.12
C ALA A 262 7.75 11.66 1.83
N THR A 263 8.23 10.41 1.86
CA THR A 263 8.72 9.71 0.66
C THR A 263 7.71 9.73 -0.49
N VAL A 264 6.42 9.58 -0.19
CA VAL A 264 5.31 9.65 -1.16
C VAL A 264 5.21 11.01 -1.84
N GLU A 265 5.36 12.09 -1.05
CA GLU A 265 5.34 13.45 -1.58
C GLU A 265 6.53 13.67 -2.52
N LYS A 266 7.72 13.13 -2.17
CA LYS A 266 8.90 13.21 -3.04
C LYS A 266 8.67 12.49 -4.37
N GLN A 267 8.08 11.30 -4.36
CA GLN A 267 7.77 10.54 -5.57
C GLN A 267 6.76 11.27 -6.47
N LEU A 268 5.73 11.89 -5.89
CA LEU A 268 4.77 12.71 -6.64
C LEU A 268 5.44 13.89 -7.34
N TRP A 269 6.35 14.59 -6.65
CA TRP A 269 7.13 15.67 -7.25
C TRP A 269 7.99 15.20 -8.41
N ILE A 270 8.63 14.03 -8.29
CA ILE A 270 9.42 13.43 -9.37
C ILE A 270 8.52 13.04 -10.56
N ILE A 271 7.35 12.43 -10.32
CA ILE A 271 6.39 12.13 -11.38
C ILE A 271 5.98 13.40 -12.12
N LEU A 272 5.64 14.48 -11.39
CA LEU A 272 5.29 15.77 -11.98
C LEU A 272 6.44 16.37 -12.78
N TYR A 273 7.66 16.31 -12.25
CA TYR A 273 8.86 16.76 -12.94
C TYR A 273 9.00 16.06 -14.30
N THR A 274 8.91 14.74 -14.33
CA THR A 274 9.05 13.97 -15.57
C THR A 274 7.89 14.24 -16.55
N LEU A 275 6.65 14.26 -16.07
CA LEU A 275 5.49 14.53 -16.95
C LEU A 275 5.49 15.94 -17.55
N ILE A 276 5.95 16.95 -16.80
CA ILE A 276 5.92 18.36 -17.22
C ILE A 276 7.14 18.72 -18.09
N LEU A 277 8.32 18.19 -17.78
CA LEU A 277 9.57 18.61 -18.42
C LEU A 277 10.09 17.67 -19.51
N ASN A 278 9.64 16.40 -19.54
CA ASN A 278 10.09 15.48 -20.58
C ASN A 278 9.54 15.89 -21.95
N SER A 279 10.42 16.00 -22.94
CA SER A 279 10.06 16.42 -24.31
C SER A 279 9.00 15.51 -24.94
N ILE A 280 9.09 14.20 -24.70
CA ILE A 280 8.13 13.21 -25.23
C ILE A 280 6.71 13.54 -24.74
N CYS A 281 6.58 13.92 -23.47
CA CYS A 281 5.30 14.31 -22.88
C CYS A 281 4.85 15.69 -23.36
N GLN A 282 5.76 16.66 -23.45
CA GLN A 282 5.45 18.04 -23.86
C GLN A 282 4.93 18.12 -25.30
N GLU A 283 5.50 17.35 -26.22
CA GLU A 283 5.06 17.31 -27.62
C GLU A 283 3.62 16.82 -27.77
N LYS A 284 3.19 15.94 -26.85
CA LYS A 284 1.87 15.29 -26.88
C LYS A 284 0.85 16.00 -25.99
N TYR A 285 1.31 16.70 -24.96
CA TYR A 285 0.45 17.34 -23.98
C TYR A 285 -0.04 18.69 -24.49
N GLU A 286 -1.29 18.72 -24.96
CA GLU A 286 -1.92 19.98 -25.37
C GLU A 286 -2.09 20.94 -24.19
N MET A 287 -1.30 22.01 -24.14
CA MET A 287 -1.46 22.99 -23.06
C MET A 287 -2.72 23.83 -23.29
N THR A 288 -3.72 23.69 -22.41
CA THR A 288 -4.94 24.54 -22.38
C THR A 288 -4.85 25.55 -21.25
N ASN A 289 -5.68 26.60 -21.27
CA ASN A 289 -5.74 27.56 -20.16
C ASN A 289 -6.09 26.90 -18.83
N TYR A 290 -6.98 25.91 -18.83
CA TYR A 290 -7.34 25.14 -17.63
C TYR A 290 -6.15 24.34 -17.10
N ARG A 291 -5.47 23.57 -17.95
CA ARG A 291 -4.30 22.76 -17.60
C ARG A 291 -3.15 23.64 -17.08
N ARG A 292 -2.86 24.76 -17.76
CA ARG A 292 -1.91 25.78 -17.31
C ARG A 292 -2.23 26.29 -15.91
N ASN A 293 -3.48 26.73 -15.69
CA ASN A 293 -3.88 27.27 -14.40
C ASN A 293 -3.78 26.23 -13.28
N ASN A 294 -3.99 24.94 -13.59
CA ASN A 294 -3.77 23.88 -12.62
C ASN A 294 -2.28 23.70 -12.28
N ILE A 295 -1.39 23.69 -13.28
CA ILE A 295 0.08 23.62 -13.08
C ILE A 295 0.56 24.81 -12.24
N LEU A 296 0.03 26.02 -12.49
CA LEU A 296 0.40 27.23 -11.74
C LEU A 296 0.06 27.15 -10.24
N LYS A 297 -0.86 26.28 -9.80
CA LYS A 297 -1.13 26.07 -8.37
C LYS A 297 0.09 25.53 -7.62
N LEU A 298 0.93 24.73 -8.28
CA LEU A 298 2.14 24.14 -7.70
C LEU A 298 3.11 25.21 -7.17
N ARG A 299 3.09 26.41 -7.74
CA ARG A 299 3.92 27.55 -7.32
C ARG A 299 3.83 27.85 -5.83
N LYS A 300 2.66 27.65 -5.21
CA LYS A 300 2.45 27.88 -3.77
C LYS A 300 3.17 26.88 -2.87
N TYR A 301 3.54 25.72 -3.41
CA TYR A 301 4.18 24.62 -2.68
C TYR A 301 5.68 24.52 -2.96
N MET A 302 6.19 25.36 -3.86
CA MET A 302 7.58 25.46 -4.27
C MET A 302 8.40 26.28 -3.24
N ASN A 303 8.71 25.66 -2.11
CA ASN A 303 9.37 26.28 -0.95
C ASN A 303 10.86 25.91 -0.85
N GLU A 304 11.64 26.63 -0.02
CA GLU A 304 13.06 26.34 0.19
C GLU A 304 13.32 24.90 0.67
N ASN A 305 12.52 24.39 1.61
CA ASN A 305 12.58 23.00 2.08
C ASN A 305 12.41 21.97 0.94
N LEU A 306 11.59 22.28 -0.07
CA LEU A 306 11.45 21.40 -1.24
C LEU A 306 12.75 21.38 -2.05
N TYR A 307 13.44 22.50 -2.21
CA TYR A 307 14.68 22.55 -2.99
C TYR A 307 15.87 21.92 -2.27
N GLU A 308 15.91 22.01 -0.95
CA GLU A 308 16.94 21.33 -0.15
C GLU A 308 16.79 19.81 -0.25
N GLN A 309 15.56 19.30 -0.16
CA GLN A 309 15.30 17.86 -0.22
C GLN A 309 15.25 17.31 -1.66
N LEU A 310 14.85 18.12 -2.64
CA LEU A 310 14.74 17.77 -4.06
C LEU A 310 15.29 18.90 -4.96
N PRO A 311 16.62 18.99 -5.12
CA PRO A 311 17.25 20.03 -5.95
C PRO A 311 16.71 20.16 -7.39
N PRO A 312 16.34 19.06 -8.11
CA PRO A 312 15.78 19.15 -9.46
C PRO A 312 14.49 19.99 -9.56
N MET A 313 13.77 20.20 -8.45
CA MET A 313 12.55 21.00 -8.43
C MET A 313 12.78 22.48 -8.74
N LYS A 314 14.02 22.98 -8.61
CA LYS A 314 14.36 24.34 -9.06
C LYS A 314 14.11 24.52 -10.56
N THR A 315 14.49 23.53 -11.37
CA THR A 315 14.26 23.56 -12.83
C THR A 315 12.78 23.56 -13.16
N LEU A 316 11.99 22.75 -12.45
CA LEU A 316 10.54 22.74 -12.59
C LEU A 316 9.94 24.10 -12.20
N HIS A 317 10.42 24.72 -11.13
CA HIS A 317 9.95 26.04 -10.73
C HIS A 317 10.29 27.11 -11.80
N THR A 318 11.51 27.10 -12.34
CA THR A 318 11.88 28.01 -13.44
C THR A 318 10.94 27.86 -14.64
N PHE A 319 10.62 26.62 -15.03
CA PHE A 319 9.66 26.37 -16.10
C PHE A 319 8.25 26.90 -15.78
N ILE A 320 7.76 26.69 -14.56
CA ILE A 320 6.45 27.20 -14.11
C ILE A 320 6.42 28.74 -14.10
N GLU A 321 7.49 29.42 -13.67
CA GLU A 321 7.57 30.88 -13.74
C GLU A 321 7.58 31.37 -15.20
N HIS A 322 8.27 30.68 -16.11
CA HIS A 322 8.20 30.98 -17.53
C HIS A 322 6.78 30.81 -18.09
N LEU A 323 6.05 29.76 -17.69
CA LEU A 323 4.63 29.56 -18.06
C LEU A 323 3.70 30.65 -17.49
N TYR A 324 4.03 31.22 -16.33
CA TYR A 324 3.29 32.33 -15.75
C TYR A 324 3.51 33.63 -16.54
N ILE A 325 4.77 33.93 -16.88
CA ILE A 325 5.19 35.15 -17.59
C ILE A 325 4.76 35.13 -19.06
N SER A 326 4.88 33.96 -19.71
CA SER A 326 4.35 33.75 -21.05
C SER A 326 2.82 33.83 -20.99
N LYS A 327 2.28 35.03 -21.24
CA LYS A 327 0.85 35.27 -21.45
C LYS A 327 0.38 34.70 -22.80
N SER A 328 0.93 33.56 -23.22
CA SER A 328 0.47 32.87 -24.43
C SER A 328 -0.97 32.46 -24.22
N VAL A 329 -1.84 32.87 -25.15
CA VAL A 329 -3.23 32.43 -25.19
C VAL A 329 -3.19 30.98 -25.67
N PHE A 330 -3.29 30.06 -24.73
CA PHE A 330 -3.46 28.65 -25.03
C PHE A 330 -4.89 28.41 -25.54
N PRO A 331 -5.09 27.44 -26.44
CA PRO A 331 -6.43 27.10 -26.91
C PRO A 331 -7.34 26.73 -25.73
N GLU A 332 -8.60 27.18 -25.78
CA GLU A 332 -9.59 26.86 -24.75
C GLU A 332 -10.03 25.39 -24.82
N ASN A 333 -10.05 24.82 -26.03
CA ASN A 333 -10.47 23.46 -26.32
C ASN A 333 -9.34 22.66 -26.98
N LYS A 334 -9.33 21.34 -26.72
CA LYS A 334 -8.47 20.39 -27.42
C LYS A 334 -8.78 20.37 -28.92
N ASN A 335 -7.77 20.27 -29.77
CA ASN A 335 -7.99 20.00 -31.18
C ASN A 335 -8.32 18.52 -31.34
N SER A 336 -9.47 18.19 -31.92
CA SER A 336 -9.86 16.80 -32.14
C SER A 336 -9.08 16.21 -33.31
N TYR A 337 -7.87 15.72 -33.05
CA TYR A 337 -7.19 14.84 -33.99
C TYR A 337 -7.82 13.45 -33.95
N LEU A 338 -7.87 12.78 -35.09
CA LEU A 338 -8.18 11.35 -35.17
C LEU A 338 -7.00 10.59 -34.54
N ILE A 339 -7.13 10.27 -33.25
CA ILE A 339 -6.16 9.49 -32.51
C ILE A 339 -6.68 8.05 -32.45
N ILE A 340 -5.87 7.10 -32.92
CA ILE A 340 -6.12 5.68 -32.70
C ILE A 340 -5.93 5.43 -31.21
N ASP A 341 -7.02 5.07 -30.53
CA ASP A 341 -7.03 4.92 -29.08
C ASP A 341 -6.70 3.47 -28.69
N VAL A 342 -5.82 3.30 -27.71
CA VAL A 342 -5.52 1.99 -27.12
C VAL A 342 -6.46 1.78 -25.95
N VAL A 343 -7.24 0.70 -26.01
CA VAL A 343 -8.24 0.37 -25.01
C VAL A 343 -7.64 -0.60 -23.98
N PRO A 344 -7.85 -0.38 -22.67
CA PRO A 344 -7.46 -1.35 -21.65
C PRO A 344 -8.45 -2.52 -21.64
N GLU A 345 -8.30 -3.45 -22.59
CA GLU A 345 -9.22 -4.57 -22.83
C GLU A 345 -9.46 -5.44 -21.59
N ILE A 346 -8.41 -5.85 -20.88
CA ILE A 346 -8.51 -6.70 -19.67
C ILE A 346 -9.24 -5.95 -18.55
N PHE A 347 -8.93 -4.66 -18.38
CA PHE A 347 -9.58 -3.83 -17.37
C PHE A 347 -11.09 -3.69 -17.63
N ASP A 348 -11.46 -3.40 -18.88
CA ASP A 348 -12.86 -3.22 -19.27
C ASP A 348 -13.63 -4.56 -19.29
N GLU A 349 -12.99 -5.66 -19.68
CA GLU A 349 -13.53 -7.03 -19.58
C GLU A 349 -13.96 -7.34 -18.13
N ILE A 350 -13.01 -7.26 -17.18
CA ILE A 350 -13.25 -7.57 -15.77
C ILE A 350 -14.29 -6.62 -15.17
N LYS A 351 -14.19 -5.32 -15.49
CA LYS A 351 -15.17 -4.32 -15.05
C LYS A 351 -16.59 -4.69 -15.48
N ASN A 352 -16.77 -5.05 -16.75
CA ASN A 352 -18.07 -5.40 -17.29
C ASN A 352 -18.62 -6.69 -16.68
N ASP A 353 -17.77 -7.69 -16.48
CA ASP A 353 -18.17 -8.96 -15.89
C ASP A 353 -18.61 -8.80 -14.43
N ILE A 354 -17.88 -8.00 -13.65
CA ILE A 354 -18.23 -7.69 -12.26
C ILE A 354 -19.52 -6.87 -12.19
N LEU A 355 -19.73 -5.92 -13.10
CA LEU A 355 -20.96 -5.12 -13.14
C LEU A 355 -22.19 -5.98 -13.51
N LYS A 356 -22.05 -6.93 -14.45
CA LYS A 356 -23.11 -7.88 -14.81
C LYS A 356 -23.43 -8.83 -13.65
N ASN A 357 -22.41 -9.37 -12.99
CA ASN A 357 -22.55 -10.36 -11.92
C ASN A 357 -22.64 -9.75 -10.53
N LYS A 358 -22.80 -8.42 -10.40
CA LYS A 358 -22.75 -7.67 -9.14
C LYS A 358 -23.58 -8.32 -8.02
N LYS A 359 -24.81 -8.75 -8.29
CA LYS A 359 -25.68 -9.39 -7.28
C LYS A 359 -25.15 -10.75 -6.82
N GLN A 360 -24.58 -11.53 -7.73
CA GLN A 360 -24.02 -12.85 -7.43
C GLN A 360 -22.72 -12.71 -6.63
N VAL A 361 -21.83 -11.81 -7.04
CA VAL A 361 -20.59 -11.49 -6.31
C VAL A 361 -20.90 -11.01 -4.90
N LEU A 362 -21.89 -10.14 -4.72
CA LEU A 362 -22.32 -9.68 -3.39
C LEU A 362 -22.91 -10.81 -2.53
N SER A 363 -23.70 -11.72 -3.13
CA SER A 363 -24.20 -12.89 -2.40
C SER A 363 -23.07 -13.85 -2.02
N MET A 364 -22.06 -14.00 -2.88
CA MET A 364 -20.89 -14.81 -2.62
C MET A 364 -20.05 -14.22 -1.47
N LEU A 365 -19.77 -12.92 -1.52
CA LEU A 365 -19.04 -12.19 -0.49
C LEU A 365 -19.70 -12.29 0.90
N ASN A 366 -21.03 -12.20 0.96
CA ASN A 366 -21.76 -12.34 2.24
C ASN A 366 -21.80 -13.79 2.76
N ASN A 367 -21.56 -14.79 1.90
CA ASN A 367 -21.63 -16.22 2.25
C ASN A 367 -20.24 -16.88 2.40
N ILE A 368 -19.15 -16.11 2.40
CA ILE A 368 -17.81 -16.67 2.51
C ILE A 368 -17.64 -17.38 3.86
N THR A 369 -17.47 -18.69 3.81
CA THR A 369 -17.08 -19.51 4.97
C THR A 369 -15.67 -20.02 4.75
N ILE A 370 -14.70 -19.38 5.42
CA ILE A 370 -13.30 -19.82 5.38
C ILE A 370 -13.13 -20.99 6.35
N SER A 371 -12.65 -22.13 5.87
CA SER A 371 -12.34 -23.26 6.75
C SER A 371 -11.21 -22.89 7.71
N LYS A 372 -11.31 -23.35 8.96
CA LYS A 372 -10.29 -23.06 10.00
C LYS A 372 -8.88 -23.52 9.59
N GLU A 373 -8.80 -24.59 8.82
CA GLU A 373 -7.53 -25.14 8.30
C GLU A 373 -6.85 -24.20 7.30
N VAL A 374 -7.61 -23.64 6.36
CA VAL A 374 -7.08 -22.67 5.39
C VAL A 374 -6.63 -21.39 6.09
N LEU A 375 -7.42 -20.91 7.05
CA LEU A 375 -7.08 -19.73 7.83
C LEU A 375 -5.83 -19.95 8.68
N GLY A 376 -5.70 -21.12 9.32
CA GLY A 376 -4.51 -21.49 10.09
C GLY A 376 -3.26 -21.45 9.23
N SER A 377 -3.30 -22.06 8.04
CA SER A 377 -2.16 -22.08 7.13
C SER A 377 -1.79 -20.70 6.58
N ILE A 378 -2.76 -19.81 6.31
CA ILE A 378 -2.46 -18.41 5.92
C ILE A 378 -1.84 -17.65 7.09
N SER A 379 -2.37 -17.84 8.30
CA SER A 379 -1.82 -17.23 9.50
C SER A 379 -0.37 -17.65 9.71
N GLU A 380 -0.04 -18.93 9.52
CA GLU A 380 1.34 -19.43 9.61
C GLU A 380 2.27 -18.76 8.58
N VAL A 381 1.82 -18.58 7.34
CA VAL A 381 2.58 -17.83 6.32
C VAL A 381 2.82 -16.40 6.79
N TYR A 382 1.79 -15.69 7.24
CA TYR A 382 1.93 -14.31 7.72
C TYR A 382 2.85 -14.20 8.95
N LEU A 383 2.74 -15.12 9.91
CA LEU A 383 3.66 -15.18 11.05
C LEU A 383 5.10 -15.41 10.59
N SER A 384 5.31 -16.30 9.61
CA SER A 384 6.64 -16.59 9.07
C SER A 384 7.26 -15.37 8.38
N VAL A 385 6.47 -14.60 7.61
CA VAL A 385 6.92 -13.32 7.01
C VAL A 385 7.29 -12.32 8.11
N TYR A 386 6.41 -12.15 9.11
CA TYR A 386 6.62 -11.21 10.21
C TYR A 386 7.88 -11.53 11.03
N GLU A 387 8.07 -12.79 11.41
CA GLU A 387 9.23 -13.24 12.17
C GLU A 387 10.53 -13.00 11.41
N PHE A 388 10.50 -13.15 10.09
CA PHE A 388 11.66 -12.93 9.23
C PHE A 388 12.00 -11.45 9.08
N ASP A 389 11.01 -10.59 8.83
CA ASP A 389 11.21 -9.13 8.75
C ASP A 389 11.78 -8.57 10.06
N HIS A 390 11.31 -9.08 11.20
CA HIS A 390 11.81 -8.69 12.50
C HIS A 390 13.27 -9.11 12.72
N GLN A 391 13.69 -10.27 12.21
CA GLN A 391 15.09 -10.70 12.23
C GLN A 391 15.98 -9.77 11.39
N ILE A 392 15.53 -9.35 10.21
CA ILE A 392 16.24 -8.38 9.35
C ILE A 392 16.35 -7.00 10.04
N LYS A 393 15.27 -6.53 10.67
CA LYS A 393 15.30 -5.26 11.42
C LYS A 393 16.26 -5.31 12.61
N LYS A 394 16.35 -6.46 13.30
CA LYS A 394 17.32 -6.68 14.39
C LYS A 394 18.77 -6.75 13.90
N SER A 395 19.04 -7.38 12.76
CA SER A 395 20.39 -7.45 12.19
C SER A 395 20.89 -6.07 11.71
N LYS A 396 20.01 -5.25 11.10
CA LYS A 396 20.31 -3.86 10.70
C LYS A 396 20.54 -2.91 11.88
N LYS A 397 19.94 -3.16 13.05
CA LYS A 397 20.22 -2.40 14.28
C LYS A 397 21.60 -2.74 14.87
N LYS A 398 21.99 -4.02 14.88
CA LYS A 398 23.32 -4.45 15.36
C LYS A 398 24.50 -3.92 14.53
N THR A 399 24.29 -3.63 13.24
CA THR A 399 25.35 -3.10 12.36
C THR A 399 25.59 -1.60 12.51
N LYS A 400 24.68 -0.85 13.16
CA LYS A 400 24.87 0.59 13.43
C LYS A 400 25.62 0.89 14.74
N GLU A 401 25.93 -0.12 15.56
CA GLU A 401 26.50 0.05 16.90
C GLU A 401 27.98 -0.39 17.07
N ILE A 402 28.74 -0.51 15.98
CA ILE A 402 30.18 -0.82 16.03
C ILE A 402 30.88 0.24 15.14
N ASN A 403 31.72 1.19 15.52
CA ASN A 403 32.44 1.67 16.73
C ASN A 403 33.08 3.05 16.32
N PRO A 404 33.82 3.85 17.15
CA PRO A 404 34.50 3.49 18.41
C PRO A 404 34.41 4.50 19.59
N ILE A 405 34.43 3.92 20.80
CA ILE A 405 35.20 4.25 22.02
C ILE A 405 35.61 5.71 22.25
N ASP A 406 35.15 6.31 23.36
CA ASP A 406 36.05 6.89 24.37
C ASP A 406 35.43 7.01 25.77
N THR A 407 36.31 7.26 26.74
CA THR A 407 36.36 6.77 28.12
C THR A 407 35.74 7.67 29.22
N ASN A 408 35.44 7.03 30.36
CA ASN A 408 35.50 7.51 31.76
C ASN A 408 34.28 8.05 32.54
N HIS A 409 33.99 7.27 33.60
CA HIS A 409 33.63 7.61 34.99
C HIS A 409 32.30 8.30 35.36
N GLY A 410 31.56 7.63 36.27
CA GLY A 410 30.58 8.25 37.15
C GLY A 410 29.60 7.27 37.80
N GLU A 411 30.04 6.53 38.81
CA GLU A 411 29.17 5.77 39.72
C GLU A 411 28.18 6.70 40.42
N LYS A 412 26.87 6.41 40.33
CA LYS A 412 25.90 6.65 41.43
C LYS A 412 24.81 5.56 41.45
N GLU A 413 24.64 5.05 42.66
CA GLU A 413 23.93 3.87 43.15
C GLU A 413 22.43 3.77 42.74
N LYS A 414 22.01 2.55 42.38
CA LYS A 414 20.61 2.11 42.21
C LYS A 414 20.02 1.66 43.55
N PRO A 415 18.76 1.97 43.89
CA PRO A 415 18.04 1.25 44.93
C PRO A 415 17.37 -0.01 44.33
N ILE A 416 17.78 -1.16 44.86
CA ILE A 416 17.15 -2.49 44.94
C ILE A 416 15.96 -2.71 44.00
N ASP A 417 16.25 -3.32 42.85
CA ASP A 417 15.28 -3.73 41.84
C ASP A 417 14.85 -5.18 42.12
N ASN A 418 13.58 -5.41 42.44
CA ASN A 418 13.03 -6.76 42.45
C ASN A 418 13.07 -7.27 41.00
N GLN A 419 14.08 -8.06 40.66
CA GLN A 419 14.23 -8.64 39.33
C GLN A 419 13.13 -9.67 39.09
N TYR A 420 12.04 -9.22 38.45
CA TYR A 420 11.01 -10.10 37.94
C TYR A 420 11.42 -10.63 36.56
N THR A 421 11.11 -11.88 36.25
CA THR A 421 11.41 -12.51 34.96
C THR A 421 10.16 -12.61 34.11
N CYS A 422 10.31 -12.45 32.80
CA CYS A 422 9.20 -12.43 31.86
C CYS A 422 8.59 -13.82 31.71
N ASN A 423 7.28 -13.92 31.88
CA ASN A 423 6.58 -15.19 31.76
C ASN A 423 6.67 -15.82 30.36
N SER A 424 6.78 -14.99 29.31
CA SER A 424 6.83 -15.45 27.92
C SER A 424 8.24 -15.79 27.44
N CYS A 425 9.22 -14.87 27.61
CA CYS A 425 10.56 -15.03 27.04
C CYS A 425 11.68 -15.24 28.08
N LYS A 426 11.35 -15.24 29.38
CA LYS A 426 12.28 -15.43 30.51
C LYS A 426 13.36 -14.36 30.71
N GLU A 427 13.39 -13.32 29.89
CA GLU A 427 14.23 -12.12 30.07
C GLU A 427 13.73 -11.24 31.24
N MET A 428 14.52 -10.24 31.66
CA MET A 428 14.11 -9.32 32.73
C MET A 428 12.81 -8.57 32.39
N ALA A 429 11.88 -8.55 33.33
CA ALA A 429 10.55 -7.98 33.16
C ALA A 429 10.37 -6.67 33.92
N GLU A 430 9.94 -5.64 33.20
CA GLU A 430 9.64 -4.30 33.74
C GLU A 430 8.12 -4.04 33.83
N LEU A 431 7.31 -4.87 33.16
CA LEU A 431 5.86 -4.73 33.06
C LEU A 431 5.18 -5.82 33.90
N GLN A 432 4.09 -5.48 34.58
CA GLN A 432 3.29 -6.41 35.38
C GLN A 432 1.86 -6.47 34.84
N CYS A 433 1.26 -7.66 34.85
CA CYS A 433 -0.15 -7.83 34.50
C CYS A 433 -1.02 -7.02 35.46
N SER A 434 -1.74 -6.02 34.94
CA SER A 434 -2.52 -5.07 35.73
C SER A 434 -3.71 -5.70 36.46
N GLN A 435 -4.23 -6.82 35.94
CA GLN A 435 -5.39 -7.52 36.49
C GLN A 435 -4.98 -8.43 37.66
N CYS A 436 -4.14 -9.44 37.43
CA CYS A 436 -3.79 -10.42 38.47
C CYS A 436 -2.58 -10.01 39.32
N LYS A 437 -1.74 -9.07 38.86
CA LYS A 437 -0.47 -8.64 39.48
C LYS A 437 0.53 -9.79 39.76
N GLN A 438 0.34 -10.97 39.18
CA GLN A 438 1.19 -12.13 39.43
C GLN A 438 2.09 -12.50 38.25
N ALA A 439 1.76 -12.06 37.04
CA ALA A 439 2.60 -12.27 35.86
C ALA A 439 3.37 -10.99 35.50
N TYR A 440 4.63 -11.16 35.10
CA TYR A 440 5.52 -10.08 34.69
C TYR A 440 6.02 -10.32 33.26
N TYR A 441 6.22 -9.24 32.51
CA TYR A 441 6.61 -9.27 31.10
C TYR A 441 7.68 -8.22 30.80
N CYS A 442 8.59 -8.52 29.87
CA CYS A 442 9.57 -7.55 29.39
C CYS A 442 8.98 -6.58 28.36
N SER A 443 7.91 -6.98 27.67
CA SER A 443 7.21 -6.16 26.68
C SER A 443 5.72 -6.53 26.61
N LYS A 444 4.89 -5.60 26.12
CA LYS A 444 3.47 -5.84 25.87
C LYS A 444 3.23 -6.97 24.86
N GLU A 445 4.17 -7.17 23.93
CA GLU A 445 4.14 -8.27 22.95
C GLU A 445 4.29 -9.64 23.63
N CYS A 446 5.17 -9.73 24.63
CA CYS A 446 5.32 -10.93 25.45
C CYS A 446 4.06 -11.21 26.29
N GLN A 447 3.39 -10.16 26.77
CA GLN A 447 2.10 -10.29 27.44
C GLN A 447 1.02 -10.81 26.49
N MET A 448 0.93 -10.31 25.26
CA MET A 448 -0.04 -10.77 24.27
C MET A 448 0.20 -12.21 23.82
N LYS A 449 1.47 -12.61 23.66
CA LYS A 449 1.82 -14.01 23.37
C LYS A 449 1.40 -14.95 24.49
N ASP A 450 1.68 -14.57 25.74
CA ASP A 450 1.26 -15.34 26.90
C ASP A 450 -0.23 -15.19 27.20
N TRP A 451 -0.95 -14.21 26.63
CA TRP A 451 -2.35 -13.96 26.97
C TRP A 451 -3.26 -15.16 26.67
N PHE A 452 -2.99 -15.92 25.62
CA PHE A 452 -3.79 -17.10 25.26
C PHE A 452 -3.73 -18.19 26.34
N SER A 453 -2.59 -18.37 27.01
CA SER A 453 -2.39 -19.27 28.15
C SER A 453 -2.72 -18.61 29.49
N HIS A 454 -2.32 -17.36 29.68
CA HIS A 454 -2.46 -16.61 30.93
C HIS A 454 -3.90 -16.22 31.23
N ARG A 455 -4.75 -15.95 30.22
CA ARG A 455 -6.14 -15.48 30.41
C ARG A 455 -6.97 -16.40 31.33
N GLU A 456 -6.76 -17.72 31.24
CA GLU A 456 -7.49 -18.70 32.04
C GLU A 456 -7.14 -18.54 33.53
N VAL A 457 -5.85 -18.34 33.82
CA VAL A 457 -5.34 -18.11 35.19
C VAL A 457 -5.58 -16.67 35.64
N CYS A 458 -5.57 -15.69 34.74
CA CYS A 458 -5.80 -14.29 35.05
C CYS A 458 -7.24 -14.04 35.54
N SER A 459 -8.20 -14.78 34.98
CA SER A 459 -9.63 -14.66 35.31
C SER A 459 -10.02 -15.21 36.68
N SER A 460 -9.18 -16.05 37.32
CA SER A 460 -9.44 -16.62 38.64
C SER A 460 -8.97 -15.74 39.81
N TYR A 461 -8.21 -14.68 39.52
CA TYR A 461 -7.79 -13.67 40.49
C TYR A 461 -8.56 -12.38 40.23
N THR A 462 -9.68 -12.21 40.94
CA THR A 462 -10.40 -10.94 41.09
C THR A 462 -10.01 -10.25 42.39
#